data_AF-A0A941K8S2-F1
#
_entry.id   AF-A0A941K8S2-F1
#
_cell.length_a   1.000
_cell.length_b   1.000
_cell.length_c   1.000
_cell.angle_alpha   90.00
_cell.angle_beta   90.00
_cell.angle_gamma   90.00
#
_symmetry.space_group_name_H-M   'P 1'
#
loop_
_entity.id
_entity.type
_entity.pdbx_description
1 polymer ?
#
loop_
_entity_poly.entity_id
_entity_poly.type
_entity_poly.pdbx_seq_one_letter_code
_entity_poly.pdbx_strand_id
1 'polypeptide(L)'
;MCGIIGYLGKHEAAPFLVEALKRLEYRGYDSAGIATVNAGQLERRRAVGKLVNLSDVLVHDPLAGKSGIGHTRWATHGSPTEVNAHPHRHGQVAVVHNGIIENFRELRAELAEAGLVPETETDTETVAMLAAQYIAEGLSPQEAVARTLPRLEGAFALLFLFDGEEDLMIAARKGSPLAVGHGEGENFVGSDAIALAPLTDRLTYLEEGDWAVITRNRVEIRDAAGTLVSRPVKQVQLDNARVDKAGYKHFMAKEIAEQPQVLGDALRHYLDADGKIALPGAGIDFSRIERLTLVACGTAYYACLTAKYWFEQLARIPVEVDVASEFRYREPPVTPGTAALFVSQSGETADTLAALRYCRGKADTVLSVVNVAESSIARESDLALPILAGTEIGVASTKAFSCQLTVLLLLALEAARQKGQIGAERLADLTSALRGLPAVISRALDDGAHAEALSMQLAEATDVLFLGRGLMYPLALEGALKMKEISYIHAEAYASGELKHGPIALIDKHVPVVVMAPRDGLFDKTVSNMQEVMARGGQVLLISDRAGIAAAQDGIWQSIEMPQVDPVLAPILYAVPAQLIAYHTAVAKGTDVDQPRNLAKSVTVE
;
A
#
# COMPACT_ATOMS: atom_id res chain seq x y z
N MET A 1 1.66 1.69 8.24
CA MET A 1 0.98 2.89 8.79
C MET A 1 0.31 2.51 10.10
N CYS A 2 0.32 3.37 11.10
CA CYS A 2 -0.58 3.24 12.22
C CYS A 2 -2.09 3.25 11.85
N GLY A 3 -2.97 2.73 12.70
CA GLY A 3 -4.42 2.88 12.58
C GLY A 3 -4.95 3.84 13.63
N ILE A 4 -5.88 4.74 13.28
CA ILE A 4 -6.60 5.59 14.24
C ILE A 4 -8.09 5.27 14.20
N ILE A 5 -8.70 5.19 15.39
CA ILE A 5 -10.15 5.16 15.57
C ILE A 5 -10.56 6.09 16.72
N GLY A 6 -11.69 6.77 16.57
CA GLY A 6 -12.36 7.55 17.61
C GLY A 6 -13.85 7.21 17.66
N TYR A 7 -14.41 7.18 18.86
CA TYR A 7 -15.82 6.93 19.11
C TYR A 7 -16.36 7.90 20.16
N LEU A 8 -17.45 8.61 19.81
CA LEU A 8 -18.30 9.34 20.73
C LEU A 8 -19.71 8.79 20.60
N GLY A 9 -20.18 7.99 21.56
CA GLY A 9 -21.51 7.41 21.44
C GLY A 9 -22.17 7.03 22.74
N LYS A 10 -23.15 6.13 22.67
CA LYS A 10 -24.07 5.83 23.79
C LYS A 10 -23.62 4.61 24.60
N HIS A 11 -22.75 3.79 24.04
CA HIS A 11 -22.27 2.54 24.59
C HIS A 11 -20.81 2.66 25.07
N GLU A 12 -20.31 1.64 25.77
CA GLU A 12 -18.90 1.57 26.19
C GLU A 12 -17.99 1.58 24.97
N ALA A 13 -17.01 2.48 24.94
CA ALA A 13 -16.15 2.72 23.80
C ALA A 13 -15.15 1.59 23.56
N ALA A 14 -14.58 1.00 24.63
CA ALA A 14 -13.47 0.08 24.52
C ALA A 14 -13.73 -1.12 23.58
N PRO A 15 -14.87 -1.84 23.64
CA PRO A 15 -15.15 -2.93 22.70
C PRO A 15 -15.21 -2.48 21.24
N PHE A 16 -15.80 -1.32 20.95
CA PHE A 16 -15.87 -0.77 19.59
C PHE A 16 -14.49 -0.40 19.06
N LEU A 17 -13.69 0.27 19.90
CA LEU A 17 -12.33 0.66 19.54
C LEU A 17 -11.48 -0.57 19.21
N VAL A 18 -11.53 -1.63 20.02
CA VAL A 18 -10.77 -2.87 19.77
C VAL A 18 -11.22 -3.56 18.48
N GLU A 19 -12.52 -3.72 18.25
CA GLU A 19 -13.02 -4.35 17.02
C GLU A 19 -12.69 -3.53 15.76
N ALA A 20 -12.72 -2.19 15.85
CA ALA A 20 -12.30 -1.32 14.76
C ALA A 20 -10.79 -1.38 14.51
N LEU A 21 -9.97 -1.38 15.57
CA LEU A 21 -8.51 -1.52 15.47
C LEU A 21 -8.10 -2.87 14.87
N LYS A 22 -8.87 -3.94 15.12
CA LYS A 22 -8.62 -5.25 14.51
C LYS A 22 -8.65 -5.19 12.98
N ARG A 23 -9.50 -4.33 12.43
CA ARG A 23 -9.61 -4.08 10.99
C ARG A 23 -8.48 -3.19 10.46
N LEU A 24 -7.73 -2.53 11.33
CA LEU A 24 -6.59 -1.67 11.01
C LEU A 24 -5.23 -2.33 11.37
N GLU A 25 -5.23 -3.51 11.97
CA GLU A 25 -4.01 -4.20 12.41
C GLU A 25 -3.06 -4.52 11.24
N TYR A 26 -3.60 -4.70 10.03
CA TYR A 26 -2.78 -4.87 8.81
C TYR A 26 -1.91 -3.66 8.48
N ARG A 27 -2.25 -2.48 9.03
CA ARG A 27 -1.48 -1.27 8.82
C ARG A 27 -0.28 -1.21 9.78
N GLY A 28 -0.41 -1.70 11.02
CA GLY A 28 0.64 -1.67 12.04
C GLY A 28 0.32 -2.57 13.24
N TYR A 29 1.35 -3.24 13.77
CA TYR A 29 1.24 -4.31 14.78
C TYR A 29 2.41 -4.33 15.78
N ASP A 30 3.16 -3.23 15.89
CA ASP A 30 4.28 -3.12 16.84
C ASP A 30 3.78 -2.86 18.27
N SER A 31 2.66 -2.15 18.40
CA SER A 31 1.92 -1.94 19.65
C SER A 31 0.51 -1.44 19.39
N ALA A 32 -0.36 -1.50 20.40
CA ALA A 32 -1.71 -0.96 20.33
C ALA A 32 -2.14 -0.36 21.66
N GLY A 33 -3.12 0.54 21.64
CA GLY A 33 -3.71 1.09 22.85
C GLY A 33 -5.01 1.84 22.61
N ILE A 34 -5.73 2.07 23.71
CA ILE A 34 -6.96 2.86 23.75
C ILE A 34 -6.97 3.79 24.96
N ALA A 35 -7.71 4.89 24.86
CA ALA A 35 -8.03 5.78 25.96
C ALA A 35 -9.52 6.12 25.94
N THR A 36 -10.11 6.29 27.11
CA THR A 36 -11.52 6.68 27.29
C THR A 36 -11.64 7.77 28.35
N VAL A 37 -12.78 8.46 28.34
CA VAL A 37 -13.19 9.34 29.44
C VAL A 37 -14.44 8.75 30.12
N ASN A 38 -14.37 8.62 31.45
CA ASN A 38 -15.46 8.10 32.27
C ASN A 38 -15.56 8.90 33.59
N ALA A 39 -16.75 9.42 33.91
CA ALA A 39 -16.98 10.27 35.07
C ALA A 39 -15.98 11.46 35.13
N GLY A 40 -15.69 12.04 33.97
CA GLY A 40 -14.71 13.11 33.81
C GLY A 40 -13.23 12.70 33.98
N GLN A 41 -12.91 11.42 34.13
CA GLN A 41 -11.53 10.94 34.24
C GLN A 41 -11.08 10.25 32.95
N LEU A 42 -9.94 10.69 32.43
CA LEU A 42 -9.26 10.09 31.29
C LEU A 42 -8.33 8.98 31.77
N GLU A 43 -8.51 7.80 31.19
CA GLU A 43 -7.66 6.64 31.41
C GLU A 43 -7.20 6.02 30.09
N ARG A 44 -6.09 5.28 30.12
CA ARG A 44 -5.51 4.62 28.95
C ARG A 44 -5.02 3.22 29.27
N ARG A 45 -5.08 2.32 28.29
CA ARG A 45 -4.51 0.96 28.30
C ARG A 45 -3.74 0.72 27.02
N ARG A 46 -2.56 0.11 27.13
CA ARG A 46 -1.62 -0.07 26.02
C ARG A 46 -0.91 -1.40 26.16
N ALA A 47 -0.51 -1.98 25.05
CA ALA A 47 0.26 -3.22 25.01
C ALA A 47 1.25 -3.21 23.83
N VAL A 48 2.40 -3.85 24.03
CA VAL A 48 3.38 -4.10 22.96
C VAL A 48 2.92 -5.31 22.12
N GLY A 49 3.18 -5.28 20.82
CA GLY A 49 2.85 -6.34 19.88
C GLY A 49 1.44 -6.25 19.31
N LYS A 50 0.93 -7.41 18.88
CA LYS A 50 -0.37 -7.56 18.20
C LYS A 50 -1.53 -7.15 19.12
N LEU A 51 -2.67 -6.79 18.52
CA LEU A 51 -3.85 -6.28 19.20
C LEU A 51 -4.45 -7.26 20.23
N VAL A 52 -4.20 -8.56 20.07
CA VAL A 52 -4.58 -9.59 21.06
C VAL A 52 -4.01 -9.28 22.44
N ASN A 53 -2.78 -8.75 22.53
CA ASN A 53 -2.14 -8.41 23.80
C ASN A 53 -2.90 -7.27 24.51
N LEU A 54 -3.40 -6.28 23.75
CA LEU A 54 -4.27 -5.23 24.31
C LEU A 54 -5.61 -5.81 24.76
N SER A 55 -6.15 -6.77 24.01
CA SER A 55 -7.41 -7.44 24.36
C SER A 55 -7.27 -8.19 25.68
N ASP A 56 -6.15 -8.88 25.91
CA ASP A 56 -5.85 -9.57 27.17
C ASP A 56 -5.73 -8.60 28.35
N VAL A 57 -5.08 -7.44 28.16
CA VAL A 57 -5.02 -6.38 29.18
C VAL A 57 -6.44 -5.94 29.57
N LEU A 58 -7.33 -5.71 28.60
CA LEU A 58 -8.69 -5.23 28.84
C LEU A 58 -9.60 -6.28 29.51
N VAL A 59 -9.28 -7.57 29.41
CA VAL A 59 -9.98 -8.62 30.17
C VAL A 59 -9.71 -8.50 31.67
N HIS A 60 -8.46 -8.17 32.04
CA HIS A 60 -8.05 -8.07 33.44
C HIS A 60 -8.23 -6.67 34.04
N ASP A 61 -8.13 -5.64 33.21
CA ASP A 61 -8.19 -4.24 33.59
C ASP A 61 -9.09 -3.47 32.59
N PRO A 62 -10.43 -3.61 32.75
CA PRO A 62 -11.39 -3.06 31.81
C PRO A 62 -11.39 -1.53 31.83
N LEU A 63 -11.57 -0.94 30.66
CA LEU A 63 -11.55 0.50 30.47
C LEU A 63 -12.96 1.02 30.15
N ALA A 64 -13.63 1.61 31.14
CA ALA A 64 -14.98 2.18 31.01
C ALA A 64 -14.96 3.57 30.35
N GLY A 65 -16.07 3.97 29.72
CA GLY A 65 -16.28 5.30 29.17
C GLY A 65 -16.98 5.27 27.81
N LYS A 66 -17.70 6.34 27.50
CA LYS A 66 -18.52 6.47 26.27
C LYS A 66 -17.92 7.38 25.21
N SER A 67 -16.76 7.95 25.50
CA SER A 67 -15.89 8.64 24.56
C SER A 67 -14.54 7.93 24.59
N GLY A 68 -13.96 7.71 23.41
CA GLY A 68 -12.70 6.98 23.34
C GLY A 68 -11.95 7.17 22.03
N ILE A 69 -10.63 7.04 22.11
CA ILE A 69 -9.71 7.00 20.97
C ILE A 69 -8.86 5.73 21.07
N GLY A 70 -8.49 5.19 19.92
CA GLY A 70 -7.71 3.97 19.80
C GLY A 70 -6.68 4.06 18.70
N HIS A 71 -5.60 3.29 18.86
CA HIS A 71 -4.51 3.29 17.92
C HIS A 71 -3.79 1.94 17.79
N THR A 72 -3.41 1.57 16.57
CA THR A 72 -2.39 0.54 16.29
C THR A 72 -1.14 1.20 15.72
N ARG A 73 0.05 0.80 16.16
CA ARG A 73 1.30 1.51 15.85
C ARG A 73 2.20 0.71 14.91
N TRP A 74 2.83 1.42 13.98
CA TRP A 74 4.04 1.02 13.28
C TRP A 74 5.12 2.06 13.63
N ALA A 75 6.20 1.62 14.29
CA ALA A 75 7.13 2.52 14.95
C ALA A 75 8.07 3.23 13.94
N THR A 76 8.04 4.57 13.91
CA THR A 76 9.02 5.41 13.20
C THR A 76 10.05 6.00 14.18
N HIS A 77 9.59 6.70 15.21
CA HIS A 77 10.42 7.28 16.27
C HIS A 77 10.26 6.54 17.60
N GLY A 78 11.35 6.05 18.18
CA GLY A 78 11.33 5.32 19.45
C GLY A 78 10.89 3.86 19.31
N SER A 79 11.58 2.98 20.05
CA SER A 79 11.40 1.53 19.94
C SER A 79 9.96 1.08 20.29
N PRO A 80 9.48 -0.07 19.77
CA PRO A 80 8.21 -0.70 20.14
C PRO A 80 8.12 -1.07 21.63
N THR A 81 7.84 -0.09 22.48
CA THR A 81 7.67 -0.25 23.93
C THR A 81 6.26 0.17 24.34
N GLU A 82 5.81 -0.28 25.51
CA GLU A 82 4.52 0.15 26.03
C GLU A 82 4.50 1.66 26.27
N VAL A 83 5.63 2.23 26.72
CA VAL A 83 5.82 3.68 26.92
C VAL A 83 5.60 4.46 25.63
N ASN A 84 6.14 3.97 24.50
CA ASN A 84 6.01 4.61 23.19
C ASN A 84 4.72 4.24 22.44
N ALA A 85 3.86 3.39 23.01
CA ALA A 85 2.56 3.08 22.42
C ALA A 85 1.58 4.27 22.60
N HIS A 86 0.78 4.52 21.58
CA HIS A 86 -0.32 5.49 21.66
C HIS A 86 -1.54 4.85 22.35
N PRO A 87 -2.46 5.62 22.94
CA PRO A 87 -2.47 7.09 23.07
C PRO A 87 -1.40 7.61 24.03
N HIS A 88 -0.74 8.71 23.65
CA HIS A 88 0.09 9.49 24.58
C HIS A 88 -0.81 10.36 25.45
N ARG A 89 -0.39 10.59 26.70
CA ARG A 89 -1.08 11.51 27.63
C ARG A 89 -0.08 12.46 28.23
N HIS A 90 -0.43 13.74 28.30
CA HIS A 90 0.26 14.71 29.13
C HIS A 90 -0.77 15.55 29.87
N GLY A 91 -0.70 15.57 31.21
CA GLY A 91 -1.72 16.19 32.05
C GLY A 91 -3.14 15.72 31.66
N GLN A 92 -3.96 16.69 31.26
CA GLN A 92 -5.36 16.51 30.92
C GLN A 92 -5.65 16.18 29.44
N VAL A 93 -4.63 15.91 28.63
CA VAL A 93 -4.80 15.68 27.18
C VAL A 93 -4.29 14.30 26.81
N ALA A 94 -5.06 13.53 26.04
CA ALA A 94 -4.59 12.34 25.35
C ALA A 94 -4.66 12.48 23.83
N VAL A 95 -3.65 11.97 23.14
CA VAL A 95 -3.48 12.09 21.69
C VAL A 95 -3.14 10.74 21.05
N VAL A 96 -3.79 10.44 19.92
CA VAL A 96 -3.33 9.44 18.96
C VAL A 96 -2.92 10.14 17.66
N HIS A 97 -1.91 9.59 16.98
CA HIS A 97 -1.25 10.26 15.86
C HIS A 97 -0.79 9.28 14.77
N ASN A 98 -1.18 9.56 13.53
CA ASN A 98 -0.65 8.93 12.33
C ASN A 98 0.14 9.97 11.54
N GLY A 99 1.47 9.87 11.53
CA GLY A 99 2.28 10.92 10.94
C GLY A 99 3.66 11.04 11.55
N ILE A 100 4.32 12.14 11.21
CA ILE A 100 5.57 12.61 11.83
C ILE A 100 5.44 14.11 12.07
N ILE A 101 5.71 14.53 13.30
CA ILE A 101 5.91 15.95 13.64
C ILE A 101 7.39 16.27 13.46
N GLU A 102 7.73 16.93 12.35
CA GLU A 102 9.13 17.13 11.92
C GLU A 102 9.89 18.08 12.87
N ASN A 103 9.20 19.10 13.38
CA ASN A 103 9.78 20.11 14.28
C ASN A 103 9.65 19.75 15.79
N PHE A 104 9.38 18.48 16.13
CA PHE A 104 9.15 18.08 17.52
C PHE A 104 10.31 18.41 18.48
N ARG A 105 11.56 18.39 17.98
CA ARG A 105 12.75 18.71 18.79
C ARG A 105 12.78 20.17 19.23
N GLU A 106 12.43 21.07 18.33
CA GLU A 106 12.36 22.51 18.60
C GLU A 106 11.25 22.81 19.61
N LEU A 107 10.07 22.22 19.39
CA LEU A 107 8.94 22.34 20.31
C LEU A 107 9.26 21.76 21.70
N ARG A 108 9.92 20.60 21.77
CA ARG A 108 10.36 20.03 23.06
C ARG A 108 11.37 20.90 23.78
N ALA A 109 12.28 21.57 23.07
CA ALA A 109 13.24 22.48 23.69
C ALA A 109 12.54 23.67 24.35
N GLU A 110 11.55 24.26 23.69
CA GLU A 110 10.71 25.32 24.26
C GLU A 110 9.88 24.84 25.46
N LEU A 111 9.23 23.67 25.33
CA LEU A 111 8.45 23.08 26.43
C LEU A 111 9.32 22.79 27.66
N ALA A 112 10.59 22.43 27.46
CA ALA A 112 11.54 22.23 28.55
C ALA A 112 11.89 23.54 29.28
N GLU A 113 11.92 24.68 28.59
CA GLU A 113 12.07 26.01 29.23
C GLU A 113 10.87 26.35 30.12
N ALA A 114 9.68 25.84 29.80
CA ALA A 114 8.48 25.91 30.64
C ALA A 114 8.44 24.82 31.75
N GLY A 115 9.48 24.00 31.88
CA GLY A 115 9.61 22.96 32.90
C GLY A 115 8.89 21.65 32.58
N LEU A 116 8.42 21.46 31.34
CA LEU A 116 7.73 20.24 30.90
C LEU A 116 8.77 19.22 30.38
N VAL A 117 8.73 18.01 30.92
CA VAL A 117 9.67 16.92 30.55
C VAL A 117 8.91 15.83 29.80
N PRO A 118 9.41 15.37 28.64
CA PRO A 118 8.80 14.25 27.93
C PRO A 118 9.06 12.92 28.65
N GLU A 119 8.05 12.06 28.71
CA GLU A 119 8.10 10.69 29.22
C GLU A 119 8.52 9.68 28.15
N THR A 120 8.45 10.07 26.86
CA THR A 120 8.61 9.17 25.71
C THR A 120 9.60 9.69 24.68
N GLU A 121 10.04 8.79 23.80
CA GLU A 121 10.92 9.11 22.67
C GLU A 121 10.14 9.58 21.43
N THR A 122 8.81 9.62 21.51
CA THR A 122 7.94 9.83 20.35
C THR A 122 7.72 11.32 20.06
N ASP A 123 7.69 11.68 18.79
CA ASP A 123 7.28 13.00 18.33
C ASP A 123 5.84 13.33 18.77
N THR A 124 4.94 12.33 18.80
CA THR A 124 3.53 12.46 19.21
C THR A 124 3.31 13.08 20.58
N GLU A 125 4.10 12.70 21.59
CA GLU A 125 3.93 13.23 22.95
C GLU A 125 4.04 14.76 23.00
N THR A 126 4.89 15.34 22.15
CA THR A 126 5.08 16.79 22.02
C THR A 126 3.76 17.51 21.72
N VAL A 127 2.87 16.88 20.95
CA VAL A 127 1.53 17.41 20.64
C VAL A 127 0.64 17.45 21.89
N ALA A 128 0.66 16.39 22.70
CA ALA A 128 -0.09 16.32 23.94
C ALA A 128 0.44 17.34 24.97
N MET A 129 1.77 17.46 25.09
CA MET A 129 2.42 18.44 25.97
C MET A 129 2.04 19.88 25.60
N LEU A 130 2.14 20.23 24.32
CA LEU A 130 1.85 21.58 23.84
C LEU A 130 0.37 21.96 24.06
N ALA A 131 -0.57 21.06 23.77
CA ALA A 131 -1.98 21.29 24.05
C ALA A 131 -2.27 21.38 25.56
N ALA A 132 -1.65 20.53 26.37
CA ALA A 132 -1.81 20.57 27.82
C ALA A 132 -1.29 21.88 28.44
N GLN A 133 -0.17 22.41 27.94
CA GLN A 133 0.36 23.71 28.35
C GLN A 133 -0.67 24.82 28.12
N TYR A 134 -1.25 24.90 26.93
CA TYR A 134 -2.25 25.94 26.62
C TYR A 134 -3.50 25.84 27.49
N ILE A 135 -3.91 24.63 27.90
CA ILE A 135 -5.02 24.51 28.84
C ILE A 135 -4.60 24.95 30.25
N ALA A 136 -3.38 24.64 30.69
CA ALA A 136 -2.84 25.14 31.96
C ALA A 136 -2.74 26.68 32.00
N GLU A 137 -2.60 27.32 30.85
CA GLU A 137 -2.67 28.79 30.67
C GLU A 137 -4.11 29.35 30.69
N GLY A 138 -5.12 28.50 30.86
CA GLY A 138 -6.53 28.88 31.02
C GLY A 138 -7.37 28.83 29.74
N LEU A 139 -6.85 28.28 28.65
CA LEU A 139 -7.64 28.09 27.42
C LEU A 139 -8.56 26.87 27.52
N SER A 140 -9.71 26.92 26.86
CA SER A 140 -10.55 25.73 26.68
C SER A 140 -9.83 24.67 25.82
N PRO A 141 -10.23 23.39 25.89
CA PRO A 141 -9.67 22.34 25.04
C PRO A 141 -9.67 22.66 23.54
N GLN A 142 -10.75 23.29 23.05
CA GLN A 142 -10.86 23.70 21.66
C GLN A 142 -9.86 24.80 21.30
N GLU A 143 -9.72 25.82 22.14
CA GLU A 143 -8.78 26.93 21.93
C GLU A 143 -7.33 26.46 22.03
N ALA A 144 -7.04 25.54 22.95
CA ALA A 144 -5.73 24.94 23.10
C ALA A 144 -5.32 24.19 21.83
N VAL A 145 -6.17 23.32 21.28
CA VAL A 145 -5.87 22.64 20.01
C VAL A 145 -5.75 23.63 18.85
N ALA A 146 -6.61 24.65 18.78
CA ALA A 146 -6.51 25.68 17.74
C ALA A 146 -5.18 26.45 17.78
N ARG A 147 -4.54 26.58 18.96
CA ARG A 147 -3.19 27.15 19.10
C ARG A 147 -2.07 26.13 18.85
N THR A 148 -2.30 24.86 19.16
CA THR A 148 -1.33 23.78 18.91
C THR A 148 -1.12 23.54 17.42
N LEU A 149 -2.20 23.39 16.63
CA LEU A 149 -2.12 22.92 15.24
C LEU A 149 -1.23 23.77 14.31
N PRO A 150 -1.29 25.12 14.33
CA PRO A 150 -0.44 25.94 13.46
C PRO A 150 1.05 25.83 13.74
N ARG A 151 1.43 25.29 14.91
CA ARG A 151 2.83 25.13 15.32
C ARG A 151 3.46 23.82 14.85
N LEU A 152 2.65 22.90 14.31
CA LEU A 152 3.11 21.57 13.92
C LEU A 152 3.57 21.56 12.46
N GLU A 153 4.80 21.11 12.25
CA GLU A 153 5.38 20.84 10.93
C GLU A 153 5.39 19.34 10.63
N GLY A 154 5.34 18.99 9.35
CA GLY A 154 5.19 17.62 8.89
C GLY A 154 3.75 17.24 8.54
N ALA A 155 3.51 15.92 8.49
CA ALA A 155 2.23 15.31 8.13
C ALA A 155 1.67 14.52 9.32
N PHE A 156 0.41 14.77 9.68
CA PHE A 156 -0.28 14.17 10.80
C PHE A 156 -1.78 13.99 10.57
N ALA A 157 -2.33 12.92 11.15
CA ALA A 157 -3.73 12.82 11.50
C ALA A 157 -3.80 12.60 13.01
N LEU A 158 -4.56 13.44 13.72
CA LEU A 158 -4.57 13.50 15.18
C LEU A 158 -5.99 13.33 15.69
N LEU A 159 -6.17 12.61 16.80
CA LEU A 159 -7.37 12.72 17.64
C LEU A 159 -6.98 13.09 19.07
N PHE A 160 -7.77 13.96 19.68
CA PHE A 160 -7.61 14.45 21.03
C PHE A 160 -8.79 14.05 21.92
N LEU A 161 -8.49 13.63 23.14
CA LEU A 161 -9.43 13.54 24.27
C LEU A 161 -8.92 14.36 25.45
N PHE A 162 -9.84 14.77 26.31
CA PHE A 162 -9.55 15.66 27.43
C PHE A 162 -10.18 15.16 28.73
N ASP A 163 -9.48 15.31 29.85
CA ASP A 163 -10.08 15.13 31.18
C ASP A 163 -11.30 16.07 31.32
N GLY A 164 -12.34 15.61 32.01
CA GLY A 164 -13.58 16.35 32.25
C GLY A 164 -14.56 16.40 31.07
N GLU A 165 -14.13 16.05 29.85
CA GLU A 165 -14.93 16.21 28.63
C GLU A 165 -15.46 14.87 28.10
N GLU A 166 -16.69 14.50 28.47
CA GLU A 166 -17.31 13.24 28.04
C GLU A 166 -17.96 13.28 26.64
N ASP A 167 -18.15 14.48 26.07
CA ASP A 167 -18.81 14.70 24.78
C ASP A 167 -17.99 15.59 23.83
N LEU A 168 -16.66 15.56 23.96
CA LEU A 168 -15.76 16.30 23.09
C LEU A 168 -14.64 15.41 22.55
N MET A 169 -14.46 15.47 21.25
CA MET A 169 -13.28 14.95 20.55
C MET A 169 -12.87 15.98 19.52
N ILE A 170 -11.56 16.18 19.36
CA ILE A 170 -11.04 17.02 18.28
C ILE A 170 -10.22 16.15 17.34
N ALA A 171 -10.48 16.27 16.05
CA ALA A 171 -9.76 15.59 14.98
C ALA A 171 -9.01 16.61 14.13
N ALA A 172 -7.79 16.33 13.67
CA ALA A 172 -7.05 17.22 12.79
C ALA A 172 -6.30 16.47 11.72
N ARG A 173 -6.23 17.03 10.51
CA ARG A 173 -5.61 16.44 9.33
C ARG A 173 -4.64 17.39 8.64
N LYS A 174 -3.43 16.90 8.37
CA LYS A 174 -2.44 17.48 7.44
C LYS A 174 -1.63 16.34 6.83
N GLY A 175 -1.72 16.08 5.53
CA GLY A 175 -1.09 14.93 4.87
C GLY A 175 -1.85 13.61 5.10
N SER A 176 -1.72 13.00 6.28
CA SER A 176 -2.31 11.68 6.60
C SER A 176 -3.84 11.66 6.45
N PRO A 177 -4.46 10.58 5.96
CA PRO A 177 -5.91 10.52 5.75
C PRO A 177 -6.69 10.45 7.08
N LEU A 178 -7.84 11.14 7.13
CA LEU A 178 -8.77 11.11 8.25
C LEU A 178 -10.20 11.37 7.77
N ALA A 179 -11.15 10.58 8.24
CA ALA A 179 -12.57 10.69 7.90
C ALA A 179 -13.43 10.66 9.16
N VAL A 180 -14.52 11.42 9.14
CA VAL A 180 -15.57 11.44 10.17
C VAL A 180 -16.74 10.59 9.68
N GLY A 181 -17.13 9.59 10.46
CA GLY A 181 -18.33 8.79 10.26
C GLY A 181 -19.50 9.34 11.08
N HIS A 182 -20.67 9.48 10.45
CA HIS A 182 -21.87 10.06 11.07
C HIS A 182 -22.84 8.95 11.48
N GLY A 183 -23.20 8.89 12.76
CA GLY A 183 -24.20 7.98 13.32
C GLY A 183 -25.42 8.70 13.89
N GLU A 184 -26.34 7.96 14.52
CA GLU A 184 -27.54 8.52 15.16
C GLU A 184 -27.31 8.84 16.64
N GLY A 185 -26.91 10.08 16.92
CA GLY A 185 -26.52 10.51 18.28
C GLY A 185 -25.20 9.90 18.73
N GLU A 186 -24.35 9.57 17.76
CA GLU A 186 -22.97 9.15 17.93
C GLU A 186 -22.17 9.56 16.68
N ASN A 187 -20.86 9.76 16.86
CA ASN A 187 -19.93 10.06 15.77
C ASN A 187 -18.67 9.23 15.92
N PHE A 188 -18.05 8.95 14.77
CA PHE A 188 -16.87 8.12 14.65
C PHE A 188 -15.78 8.88 13.90
N VAL A 189 -14.52 8.57 14.15
CA VAL A 189 -13.41 9.11 13.34
C VAL A 189 -12.44 7.98 13.03
N GLY A 190 -11.97 7.88 11.80
CA GLY A 190 -11.08 6.80 11.39
C GLY A 190 -10.07 7.25 10.35
N SER A 191 -8.86 6.69 10.41
CA SER A 191 -7.83 6.90 9.37
C SER A 191 -8.15 6.18 8.06
N ASP A 192 -9.14 5.28 8.06
CA ASP A 192 -9.57 4.49 6.92
C ASP A 192 -11.09 4.24 6.99
N ALA A 193 -11.77 4.31 5.85
CA ALA A 193 -13.18 3.98 5.73
C ALA A 193 -13.49 2.54 6.15
N ILE A 194 -12.54 1.60 5.99
CA ILE A 194 -12.71 0.20 6.39
C ILE A 194 -13.01 0.04 7.89
N ALA A 195 -12.41 0.87 8.74
CA ALA A 195 -12.66 0.83 10.19
C ALA A 195 -14.02 1.40 10.57
N LEU A 196 -14.54 2.33 9.77
CA LEU A 196 -15.84 2.98 9.99
C LEU A 196 -17.00 2.19 9.39
N ALA A 197 -16.71 1.33 8.41
CA ALA A 197 -17.72 0.64 7.62
C ALA A 197 -18.79 -0.15 8.40
N PRO A 198 -18.45 -0.87 9.49
CA PRO A 198 -19.45 -1.56 10.30
C PRO A 198 -20.33 -0.63 11.14
N LEU A 199 -19.90 0.63 11.30
CA LEU A 199 -20.48 1.61 12.21
C LEU A 199 -21.39 2.59 11.45
N THR A 200 -21.01 2.98 10.23
CA THR A 200 -21.80 3.85 9.37
C THR A 200 -21.32 3.81 7.91
N ASP A 201 -22.24 4.06 6.98
CA ASP A 201 -21.95 4.27 5.55
C ASP A 201 -21.87 5.75 5.17
N ARG A 202 -22.11 6.68 6.11
CA ARG A 202 -22.10 8.13 5.91
C ARG A 202 -20.79 8.73 6.38
N LEU A 203 -19.92 9.09 5.44
CA LEU A 203 -18.58 9.59 5.73
C LEU A 203 -18.37 11.03 5.23
N THR A 204 -17.61 11.80 5.98
CA THR A 204 -17.04 13.07 5.57
C THR A 204 -15.52 12.97 5.63
N TYR A 205 -14.86 13.07 4.48
CA TYR A 205 -13.40 13.11 4.42
C TYR A 205 -12.93 14.53 4.76
N LEU A 206 -12.03 14.65 5.74
CA LEU A 206 -11.39 15.93 6.04
C LEU A 206 -10.45 16.30 4.90
N GLU A 207 -10.36 17.57 4.55
CA GLU A 207 -9.40 18.10 3.57
C GLU A 207 -8.04 18.40 4.20
N GLU A 208 -7.07 18.78 3.37
CA GLU A 208 -5.73 19.15 3.83
C GLU A 208 -5.80 20.40 4.73
N GLY A 209 -5.33 20.29 5.97
CA GLY A 209 -5.35 21.37 6.96
C GLY A 209 -6.67 21.48 7.75
N ASP A 210 -7.66 20.64 7.47
CA ASP A 210 -8.91 20.64 8.22
C ASP A 210 -8.72 20.13 9.65
N TRP A 211 -9.50 20.69 10.57
CA TRP A 211 -9.73 20.12 11.90
C TRP A 211 -11.20 20.20 12.27
N ALA A 212 -11.67 19.22 13.05
CA ALA A 212 -13.06 19.05 13.39
C ALA A 212 -13.26 19.01 14.91
N VAL A 213 -14.24 19.77 15.38
CA VAL A 213 -14.75 19.71 16.76
C VAL A 213 -15.99 18.82 16.75
N ILE A 214 -15.93 17.72 17.47
CA ILE A 214 -16.88 16.61 17.36
C ILE A 214 -17.51 16.37 18.73
N THR A 215 -18.84 16.30 18.74
CA THR A 215 -19.68 15.85 19.86
C THR A 215 -20.56 14.71 19.36
N ARG A 216 -21.36 14.05 20.20
CA ARG A 216 -22.32 13.02 19.76
C ARG A 216 -23.34 13.52 18.72
N ASN A 217 -23.67 14.81 18.73
CA ASN A 217 -24.77 15.36 17.93
C ASN A 217 -24.31 16.37 16.88
N ARG A 218 -23.03 16.73 16.85
CA ARG A 218 -22.52 17.83 16.05
C ARG A 218 -21.08 17.60 15.62
N VAL A 219 -20.81 17.89 14.35
CA VAL A 219 -19.49 17.93 13.75
C VAL A 219 -19.31 19.32 13.15
N GLU A 220 -18.37 20.11 13.67
CA GLU A 220 -17.94 21.36 13.06
C GLU A 220 -16.57 21.18 12.44
N ILE A 221 -16.44 21.47 11.15
CA ILE A 221 -15.16 21.41 10.45
C ILE A 221 -14.67 22.84 10.22
N ARG A 222 -13.37 23.05 10.47
CA ARG A 222 -12.66 24.30 10.26
C ARG A 222 -11.47 24.05 9.36
N ASP A 223 -11.19 25.00 8.48
CA ASP A 223 -9.98 24.97 7.66
C ASP A 223 -8.73 25.37 8.46
N ALA A 224 -7.57 25.38 7.80
CA ALA A 224 -6.30 25.76 8.40
C ALA A 224 -6.26 27.20 8.94
N ALA A 225 -7.13 28.09 8.45
CA ALA A 225 -7.27 29.46 8.95
C ALA A 225 -8.25 29.57 10.14
N GLY A 226 -8.87 28.46 10.55
CA GLY A 226 -9.85 28.40 11.63
C GLY A 226 -11.28 28.77 11.19
N THR A 227 -11.51 28.96 9.90
CA THR A 227 -12.81 29.33 9.34
C THR A 227 -13.72 28.12 9.27
N LEU A 228 -14.99 28.26 9.64
CA LEU A 228 -15.97 27.17 9.51
C LEU A 228 -16.21 26.84 8.03
N VAL A 229 -16.13 25.56 7.70
CA VAL A 229 -16.30 25.05 6.34
C VAL A 229 -17.30 23.90 6.31
N SER A 230 -17.98 23.75 5.16
CA SER A 230 -18.86 22.61 4.91
C SER A 230 -18.13 21.61 4.01
N ARG A 231 -18.11 20.35 4.44
CA ARG A 231 -17.60 19.22 3.65
C ARG A 231 -18.77 18.28 3.31
N PRO A 232 -18.82 17.73 2.09
CA PRO A 232 -19.92 16.86 1.70
C PRO A 232 -19.93 15.58 2.53
N VAL A 233 -21.13 15.15 2.93
CA VAL A 233 -21.36 13.80 3.45
C VAL A 233 -21.55 12.89 2.24
N LYS A 234 -20.66 11.91 2.08
CA LYS A 234 -20.76 10.87 1.06
C LYS A 234 -21.35 9.61 1.68
N GLN A 235 -22.23 8.96 0.94
CA GLN A 235 -22.63 7.58 1.25
C GLN A 235 -21.66 6.65 0.53
N VAL A 236 -20.88 5.88 1.28
CA VAL A 236 -19.88 4.97 0.72
C VAL A 236 -20.52 3.60 0.56
N GLN A 237 -20.51 3.07 -0.66
CA GLN A 237 -20.84 1.67 -0.90
C GLN A 237 -19.70 0.82 -0.39
N LEU A 238 -19.79 0.45 0.88
CA LEU A 238 -18.85 -0.46 1.51
C LEU A 238 -19.34 -1.86 1.18
N ASP A 239 -18.64 -2.53 0.27
CA ASP A 239 -18.82 -3.96 0.09
C ASP A 239 -18.57 -4.62 1.45
N ASN A 240 -19.64 -5.09 2.09
CA ASN A 240 -19.66 -5.82 3.35
C ASN A 240 -19.01 -7.21 3.23
N ALA A 241 -18.07 -7.40 2.29
CA ALA A 241 -17.22 -8.55 2.22
C ALA A 241 -16.44 -8.61 3.54
N ARG A 242 -16.88 -9.49 4.44
CA ARG A 242 -16.12 -9.87 5.64
C ARG A 242 -14.67 -10.07 5.23
N VAL A 243 -13.78 -9.24 5.78
CA VAL A 243 -12.34 -9.45 5.68
C VAL A 243 -12.05 -10.75 6.44
N ASP A 244 -12.02 -11.84 5.69
CA ASP A 244 -11.84 -13.20 6.18
C ASP A 244 -10.87 -13.95 5.26
N LYS A 245 -10.23 -14.98 5.81
CA LYS A 245 -9.30 -15.83 5.08
C LYS A 245 -10.01 -16.86 4.19
N ALA A 246 -11.35 -16.98 4.23
CA ALA A 246 -12.14 -17.81 3.32
C ALA A 246 -11.64 -19.26 3.20
N GLY A 247 -11.19 -19.86 4.31
CA GLY A 247 -10.64 -21.23 4.36
C GLY A 247 -9.14 -21.35 4.05
N TYR A 248 -8.47 -20.28 3.63
CA TYR A 248 -7.00 -20.25 3.46
C TYR A 248 -6.28 -20.03 4.80
N LYS A 249 -5.02 -20.48 4.88
CA LYS A 249 -4.18 -20.28 6.09
C LYS A 249 -3.72 -18.82 6.26
N HIS A 250 -3.48 -18.15 5.13
CA HIS A 250 -2.92 -16.80 5.06
C HIS A 250 -3.76 -15.93 4.12
N PHE A 251 -3.85 -14.63 4.40
CA PHE A 251 -4.45 -13.67 3.46
C PHE A 251 -3.69 -13.66 2.14
N MET A 252 -2.35 -13.70 2.17
CA MET A 252 -1.57 -13.74 0.93
C MET A 252 -1.91 -14.96 0.04
N ALA A 253 -2.15 -16.13 0.64
CA ALA A 253 -2.55 -17.34 -0.11
C ALA A 253 -3.93 -17.17 -0.76
N LYS A 254 -4.89 -16.63 -0.02
CA LYS A 254 -6.22 -16.27 -0.54
C LYS A 254 -6.09 -15.26 -1.69
N GLU A 255 -5.30 -14.22 -1.51
CA GLU A 255 -5.16 -13.12 -2.47
C GLU A 255 -4.48 -13.59 -3.76
N ILE A 256 -3.49 -14.49 -3.67
CA ILE A 256 -2.90 -15.15 -4.85
C ILE A 256 -3.99 -15.95 -5.60
N ALA A 257 -4.82 -16.71 -4.88
CA ALA A 257 -5.87 -17.53 -5.48
C ALA A 257 -7.05 -16.73 -6.05
N GLU A 258 -7.28 -15.51 -5.56
CA GLU A 258 -8.34 -14.60 -6.03
C GLU A 258 -8.01 -13.94 -7.38
N GLN A 259 -6.75 -13.98 -7.83
CA GLN A 259 -6.29 -13.30 -9.04
C GLN A 259 -7.15 -13.56 -10.29
N PRO A 260 -7.54 -14.80 -10.64
CA PRO A 260 -8.43 -15.04 -11.78
C PRO A 260 -9.74 -14.24 -11.70
N GLN A 261 -10.37 -14.21 -10.53
CA GLN A 261 -11.65 -13.54 -10.35
C GLN A 261 -11.50 -12.03 -10.51
N VAL A 262 -10.56 -11.42 -9.78
CA VAL A 262 -10.41 -9.97 -9.76
C VAL A 262 -9.86 -9.41 -11.08
N LEU A 263 -9.03 -10.17 -11.80
CA LEU A 263 -8.64 -9.81 -13.17
C LEU A 263 -9.86 -9.84 -14.09
N GLY A 264 -10.75 -10.83 -13.94
CA GLY A 264 -12.01 -10.89 -14.67
C GLY A 264 -12.92 -9.68 -14.39
N ASP A 265 -13.00 -9.24 -13.13
CA ASP A 265 -13.72 -8.02 -12.73
C ASP A 265 -13.12 -6.76 -13.36
N ALA A 266 -11.80 -6.59 -13.29
CA ALA A 266 -11.10 -5.48 -13.92
C ALA A 266 -11.34 -5.46 -15.44
N LEU A 267 -11.25 -6.60 -16.11
CA LEU A 267 -11.46 -6.70 -17.55
C LEU A 267 -12.89 -6.37 -17.96
N ARG A 268 -13.89 -6.78 -17.19
CA ARG A 268 -15.30 -6.40 -17.43
C ARG A 268 -15.53 -4.90 -17.27
N HIS A 269 -14.76 -4.24 -16.42
CA HIS A 269 -14.86 -2.80 -16.23
C HIS A 269 -14.26 -2.01 -17.40
N TYR A 270 -13.13 -2.46 -17.93
CA TYR A 270 -12.37 -1.73 -18.96
C TYR A 270 -12.61 -2.20 -20.39
N LEU A 271 -13.37 -3.27 -20.60
CA LEU A 271 -13.73 -3.78 -21.94
C LEU A 271 -15.24 -3.78 -22.12
N ASP A 272 -15.70 -3.21 -23.23
CA ASP A 272 -17.10 -3.29 -23.62
C ASP A 272 -17.48 -4.69 -24.14
N ALA A 273 -18.75 -4.87 -24.53
CA ALA A 273 -19.24 -6.13 -25.08
C ALA A 273 -18.50 -6.55 -26.36
N ASP A 274 -18.05 -5.60 -27.18
CA ASP A 274 -17.31 -5.84 -28.42
C ASP A 274 -15.81 -6.12 -28.18
N GLY A 275 -15.28 -5.79 -27.00
CA GLY A 275 -13.87 -5.93 -26.65
C GLY A 275 -13.04 -4.71 -26.89
N LYS A 276 -13.69 -3.57 -27.09
CA LYS A 276 -13.03 -2.28 -27.16
C LYS A 276 -12.73 -1.80 -25.75
N ILE A 277 -11.61 -1.10 -25.62
CA ILE A 277 -11.16 -0.52 -24.36
C ILE A 277 -12.05 0.68 -24.06
N ALA A 278 -12.66 0.68 -22.88
CA ALA A 278 -13.53 1.71 -22.37
C ALA A 278 -12.94 2.26 -21.06
N LEU A 279 -12.29 3.42 -21.13
CA LEU A 279 -11.77 4.11 -19.95
C LEU A 279 -12.90 4.88 -19.25
N PRO A 280 -12.83 5.05 -17.91
CA PRO A 280 -13.85 5.80 -17.18
C PRO A 280 -13.90 7.27 -17.60
N GLY A 281 -15.10 7.86 -17.54
CA GLY A 281 -15.33 9.25 -17.90
C GLY A 281 -15.04 9.53 -19.37
N ALA A 282 -14.34 10.63 -19.65
CA ALA A 282 -13.87 10.95 -21.00
C ALA A 282 -12.58 10.18 -21.38
N GLY A 283 -11.98 9.44 -20.43
CA GLY A 283 -10.67 8.83 -20.60
C GLY A 283 -9.55 9.86 -20.77
N ILE A 284 -8.44 9.42 -21.37
CA ILE A 284 -7.30 10.26 -21.75
C ILE A 284 -7.14 10.28 -23.27
N ASP A 285 -6.82 11.45 -23.81
CA ASP A 285 -6.42 11.66 -25.21
C ASP A 285 -4.89 11.58 -25.35
N PHE A 286 -4.38 10.38 -25.62
CA PHE A 286 -2.97 10.13 -25.91
C PHE A 286 -2.49 10.77 -27.21
N SER A 287 -3.36 11.24 -28.11
CA SER A 287 -2.90 11.86 -29.37
C SER A 287 -2.02 13.09 -29.11
N ARG A 288 -2.30 13.83 -28.03
CA ARG A 288 -1.59 15.05 -27.58
C ARG A 288 -0.42 14.80 -26.64
N ILE A 289 -0.29 13.57 -26.11
CA ILE A 289 0.76 13.22 -25.16
C ILE A 289 2.07 12.95 -25.90
N GLU A 290 3.13 13.67 -25.53
CA GLU A 290 4.47 13.53 -26.09
C GLU A 290 5.37 12.64 -25.22
N ARG A 291 5.09 12.58 -23.90
CA ARG A 291 5.87 11.82 -22.94
C ARG A 291 5.01 11.34 -21.77
N LEU A 292 5.37 10.20 -21.20
CA LEU A 292 4.83 9.73 -19.93
C LEU A 292 5.90 9.74 -18.84
N THR A 293 5.50 10.17 -17.64
CA THR A 293 6.31 10.04 -16.42
C THR A 293 5.55 9.18 -15.43
N LEU A 294 6.06 7.98 -15.12
CA LEU A 294 5.44 7.03 -14.21
C LEU A 294 6.16 7.04 -12.87
N VAL A 295 5.42 7.20 -11.77
CA VAL A 295 6.01 7.33 -10.44
C VAL A 295 5.28 6.44 -9.44
N ALA A 296 6.03 5.66 -8.67
CA ALA A 296 5.51 4.75 -7.65
C ALA A 296 6.61 4.29 -6.67
N CYS A 297 6.25 3.44 -5.70
CA CYS A 297 7.17 2.79 -4.76
C CYS A 297 7.02 1.25 -4.77
N GLY A 298 8.08 0.52 -4.47
CA GLY A 298 8.06 -0.94 -4.26
C GLY A 298 7.48 -1.74 -5.44
N THR A 299 6.60 -2.69 -5.16
CA THR A 299 5.92 -3.52 -6.18
C THR A 299 5.20 -2.68 -7.25
N ALA A 300 4.59 -1.53 -6.90
CA ALA A 300 3.94 -0.66 -7.87
C ALA A 300 4.96 0.02 -8.82
N TYR A 301 6.18 0.30 -8.35
CA TYR A 301 7.27 0.78 -9.20
C TYR A 301 7.71 -0.29 -10.23
N TYR A 302 7.72 -1.57 -9.87
CA TYR A 302 7.98 -2.64 -10.83
C TYR A 302 6.85 -2.82 -11.86
N ALA A 303 5.61 -2.51 -11.49
CA ALA A 303 4.51 -2.44 -12.46
C ALA A 303 4.76 -1.32 -13.48
N CYS A 304 5.24 -0.14 -13.02
CA CYS A 304 5.64 0.96 -13.91
C CYS A 304 6.81 0.58 -14.83
N LEU A 305 7.82 -0.13 -14.32
CA LEU A 305 8.92 -0.61 -15.16
C LEU A 305 8.43 -1.57 -16.26
N THR A 306 7.46 -2.43 -15.95
CA THR A 306 6.83 -3.28 -16.96
C THR A 306 6.05 -2.45 -17.98
N ALA A 307 5.26 -1.49 -17.51
CA ALA A 307 4.47 -0.61 -18.37
C ALA A 307 5.32 0.25 -19.30
N LYS A 308 6.51 0.68 -18.89
CA LYS A 308 7.49 1.38 -19.76
C LYS A 308 7.73 0.60 -21.05
N TYR A 309 7.98 -0.71 -20.98
CA TYR A 309 8.17 -1.53 -22.17
C TYR A 309 6.92 -1.53 -23.05
N TRP A 310 5.72 -1.63 -22.47
CA TRP A 310 4.47 -1.62 -23.25
C TRP A 310 4.23 -0.29 -23.96
N PHE A 311 4.33 0.85 -23.26
CA PHE A 311 4.14 2.16 -23.87
C PHE A 311 5.18 2.46 -24.95
N GLU A 312 6.45 2.12 -24.73
CA GLU A 312 7.51 2.36 -25.73
C GLU A 312 7.44 1.43 -26.94
N GLN A 313 7.09 0.15 -26.73
CA GLN A 313 7.06 -0.84 -27.82
C GLN A 313 5.76 -0.80 -28.61
N LEU A 314 4.62 -0.61 -27.93
CA LEU A 314 3.29 -0.62 -28.55
C LEU A 314 2.86 0.77 -29.01
N ALA A 315 2.99 1.79 -28.15
CA ALA A 315 2.46 3.13 -28.42
C ALA A 315 3.51 4.12 -28.95
N ARG A 316 4.80 3.76 -28.93
CA ARG A 316 5.93 4.62 -29.33
C ARG A 316 5.99 5.93 -28.56
N ILE A 317 5.57 5.93 -27.30
CA ILE A 317 5.64 7.08 -26.39
C ILE A 317 6.88 6.93 -25.51
N PRO A 318 7.79 7.93 -25.46
CA PRO A 318 8.87 7.97 -24.49
C PRO A 318 8.35 7.92 -23.05
N VAL A 319 8.91 7.03 -22.23
CA VAL A 319 8.49 6.85 -20.84
C VAL A 319 9.67 7.00 -19.89
N GLU A 320 9.52 7.85 -18.88
CA GLU A 320 10.40 7.88 -17.71
C GLU A 320 9.69 7.19 -16.54
N VAL A 321 10.45 6.41 -15.75
CA VAL A 321 9.95 5.77 -14.54
C VAL A 321 10.88 6.15 -13.39
N ASP A 322 10.32 6.64 -12.29
CA ASP A 322 11.07 7.06 -11.13
C ASP A 322 10.51 6.44 -9.84
N VAL A 323 11.42 6.22 -8.89
CA VAL A 323 11.06 5.92 -7.50
C VAL A 323 10.55 7.22 -6.86
N ALA A 324 9.38 7.19 -6.24
CA ALA A 324 8.70 8.43 -5.83
C ALA A 324 9.48 9.27 -4.82
N SER A 325 10.21 8.64 -3.90
CA SER A 325 11.05 9.32 -2.91
C SER A 325 12.14 10.15 -3.59
N GLU A 326 12.81 9.61 -4.61
CA GLU A 326 13.85 10.32 -5.36
C GLU A 326 13.27 11.40 -6.27
N PHE A 327 12.08 11.14 -6.85
CA PHE A 327 11.43 12.04 -7.79
C PHE A 327 11.17 13.42 -7.19
N ARG A 328 10.57 13.48 -5.99
CA ARG A 328 10.19 14.75 -5.35
C ARG A 328 11.40 15.61 -4.98
N TYR A 329 12.50 15.00 -4.55
CA TYR A 329 13.69 15.71 -4.08
C TYR A 329 14.65 16.12 -5.19
N ARG A 330 14.67 15.36 -6.30
CA ARG A 330 15.43 15.72 -7.49
C ARG A 330 14.78 16.85 -8.30
N GLU A 331 13.48 17.07 -8.11
CA GLU A 331 12.69 18.08 -8.84
C GLU A 331 12.87 18.00 -10.38
N PRO A 332 12.53 16.87 -11.02
CA PRO A 332 12.73 16.71 -12.46
C PRO A 332 11.94 17.74 -13.28
N PRO A 333 12.49 18.20 -14.41
CA PRO A 333 11.76 19.04 -15.35
C PRO A 333 10.55 18.31 -15.97
N VAL A 334 9.37 18.92 -15.82
CA VAL A 334 8.13 18.47 -16.48
C VAL A 334 7.88 19.37 -17.69
N THR A 335 8.12 18.84 -18.89
CA THR A 335 7.93 19.56 -20.16
C THR A 335 6.46 19.54 -20.60
N PRO A 336 6.02 20.51 -21.43
CA PRO A 336 4.71 20.44 -22.09
C PRO A 336 4.48 19.11 -22.81
N GLY A 337 3.23 18.67 -22.91
CA GLY A 337 2.88 17.37 -23.51
C GLY A 337 3.12 16.17 -22.59
N THR A 338 3.52 16.38 -21.33
CA THR A 338 3.75 15.29 -20.37
C THR A 338 2.45 14.89 -19.66
N ALA A 339 2.11 13.59 -19.69
CA ALA A 339 1.18 13.00 -18.75
C ALA A 339 1.93 12.29 -17.61
N ALA A 340 1.59 12.64 -16.37
CA ALA A 340 2.17 12.02 -15.18
C ALA A 340 1.23 10.93 -14.65
N LEU A 341 1.73 9.73 -14.43
CA LEU A 341 0.96 8.56 -14.01
C LEU A 341 1.47 8.01 -12.68
N PHE A 342 0.62 7.99 -11.66
CA PHE A 342 0.94 7.55 -10.32
C PHE A 342 0.30 6.19 -10.01
N VAL A 343 1.09 5.20 -9.62
CA VAL A 343 0.59 3.84 -9.34
C VAL A 343 0.73 3.54 -7.85
N SER A 344 -0.39 3.24 -7.19
CA SER A 344 -0.39 2.92 -5.75
C SER A 344 -1.56 2.02 -5.40
N GLN A 345 -1.30 0.89 -4.73
CA GLN A 345 -2.37 0.02 -4.26
C GLN A 345 -3.28 0.76 -3.27
N SER A 346 -2.71 1.38 -2.24
CA SER A 346 -3.48 2.06 -1.19
C SER A 346 -4.01 3.42 -1.63
N GLY A 347 -3.33 4.08 -2.57
CA GLY A 347 -3.59 5.46 -2.93
C GLY A 347 -3.22 6.47 -1.84
N GLU A 348 -2.49 6.02 -0.82
CA GLU A 348 -2.07 6.82 0.35
C GLU A 348 -0.55 6.81 0.57
N THR A 349 0.22 6.23 -0.36
CA THR A 349 1.69 6.18 -0.26
C THR A 349 2.27 7.61 -0.25
N ALA A 350 2.93 8.01 0.83
CA ALA A 350 3.31 9.41 1.07
C ALA A 350 4.18 9.98 -0.04
N ASP A 351 5.26 9.28 -0.42
CA ASP A 351 6.15 9.73 -1.49
C ASP A 351 5.45 9.84 -2.84
N THR A 352 4.56 8.88 -3.16
CA THR A 352 3.80 8.90 -4.42
C THR A 352 2.81 10.05 -4.44
N LEU A 353 2.15 10.34 -3.32
CA LEU A 353 1.27 11.50 -3.19
C LEU A 353 2.04 12.82 -3.27
N ALA A 354 3.22 12.90 -2.67
CA ALA A 354 4.10 14.07 -2.77
C ALA A 354 4.57 14.30 -4.20
N ALA A 355 4.97 13.25 -4.92
CA ALA A 355 5.33 13.31 -6.33
C ALA A 355 4.15 13.76 -7.22
N LEU A 356 2.93 13.31 -6.91
CA LEU A 356 1.70 13.77 -7.57
C LEU A 356 1.51 15.27 -7.37
N ARG A 357 1.59 15.74 -6.13
CA ARG A 357 1.45 17.16 -5.80
C ARG A 357 2.52 18.02 -6.46
N TYR A 358 3.75 17.52 -6.61
CA TYR A 358 4.81 18.20 -7.37
C TYR A 358 4.46 18.38 -8.86
N CYS A 359 3.83 17.39 -9.48
CA CYS A 359 3.43 17.44 -10.89
C CYS A 359 2.18 18.29 -11.15
N ARG A 360 1.37 18.59 -10.13
CA ARG A 360 0.16 19.41 -10.28
C ARG A 360 0.51 20.80 -10.84
N GLY A 361 -0.15 21.17 -11.94
CA GLY A 361 0.10 22.42 -12.64
C GLY A 361 1.38 22.46 -13.48
N LYS A 362 2.16 21.37 -13.52
CA LYS A 362 3.36 21.22 -14.36
C LYS A 362 3.16 20.19 -15.48
N ALA A 363 2.48 19.09 -15.18
CA ALA A 363 2.07 18.11 -16.19
C ALA A 363 0.75 18.54 -16.84
N ASP A 364 0.56 18.19 -18.11
CA ASP A 364 -0.66 18.49 -18.85
C ASP A 364 -1.86 17.66 -18.34
N THR A 365 -1.59 16.48 -17.80
CA THR A 365 -2.59 15.59 -17.19
C THR A 365 -1.96 14.73 -16.11
N VAL A 366 -2.65 14.58 -14.99
CA VAL A 366 -2.30 13.72 -13.85
C VAL A 366 -3.25 12.54 -13.81
N LEU A 367 -2.70 11.34 -13.98
CA LEU A 367 -3.41 10.08 -13.92
C LEU A 367 -3.02 9.30 -12.67
N SER A 368 -3.92 8.45 -12.19
CA SER A 368 -3.54 7.44 -11.21
C SER A 368 -4.14 6.07 -11.48
N VAL A 369 -3.40 5.01 -11.13
CA VAL A 369 -3.87 3.62 -11.12
C VAL A 369 -3.86 3.16 -9.67
N VAL A 370 -5.05 2.97 -9.12
CA VAL A 370 -5.27 2.79 -7.67
C VAL A 370 -6.24 1.66 -7.38
N ASN A 371 -6.15 1.04 -6.19
CA ASN A 371 -7.17 0.08 -5.76
C ASN A 371 -8.28 0.73 -4.94
N VAL A 372 -7.93 1.71 -4.11
CA VAL A 372 -8.87 2.45 -3.27
C VAL A 372 -9.36 3.68 -4.03
N ALA A 373 -10.56 3.60 -4.61
CA ALA A 373 -11.11 4.64 -5.49
C ALA A 373 -11.31 6.00 -4.79
N GLU A 374 -11.57 6.00 -3.48
CA GLU A 374 -11.75 7.22 -2.68
C GLU A 374 -10.45 7.70 -2.02
N SER A 375 -9.28 7.17 -2.39
CA SER A 375 -8.00 7.54 -1.76
C SER A 375 -7.53 8.96 -2.10
N SER A 376 -6.55 9.46 -1.34
CA SER A 376 -5.94 10.77 -1.57
C SER A 376 -5.38 10.92 -2.99
N ILE A 377 -4.60 9.95 -3.47
CA ILE A 377 -4.05 9.97 -4.84
C ILE A 377 -5.18 10.00 -5.88
N ALA A 378 -6.26 9.22 -5.68
CA ALA A 378 -7.38 9.17 -6.60
C ALA A 378 -8.11 10.52 -6.69
N ARG A 379 -8.45 11.11 -5.54
CA ARG A 379 -9.16 12.40 -5.46
C ARG A 379 -8.34 13.57 -6.00
N GLU A 380 -7.01 13.46 -5.92
CA GLU A 380 -6.07 14.49 -6.34
C GLU A 380 -5.63 14.39 -7.82
N SER A 381 -6.07 13.35 -8.53
CA SER A 381 -5.78 13.11 -9.97
C SER A 381 -6.87 13.67 -10.88
N ASP A 382 -6.53 13.99 -12.14
CA ASP A 382 -7.49 14.35 -13.18
C ASP A 382 -8.31 13.14 -13.66
N LEU A 383 -7.67 11.95 -13.67
CA LEU A 383 -8.32 10.68 -13.97
C LEU A 383 -7.75 9.58 -13.06
N ALA A 384 -8.62 8.98 -12.24
CA ALA A 384 -8.30 7.81 -11.43
C ALA A 384 -8.83 6.54 -12.09
N LEU A 385 -7.98 5.52 -12.19
CA LEU A 385 -8.25 4.23 -12.82
C LEU A 385 -8.25 3.15 -11.75
N PRO A 386 -9.44 2.70 -11.28
CA PRO A 386 -9.53 1.66 -10.27
C PRO A 386 -9.06 0.31 -10.83
N ILE A 387 -8.22 -0.41 -10.09
CA ILE A 387 -7.75 -1.75 -10.49
C ILE A 387 -8.71 -2.87 -10.08
N LEU A 388 -9.70 -2.57 -9.23
CA LEU A 388 -10.78 -3.48 -8.82
C LEU A 388 -10.28 -4.81 -8.22
N ALA A 389 -9.17 -4.79 -7.48
CA ALA A 389 -8.61 -6.00 -6.86
C ALA A 389 -9.36 -6.41 -5.56
N GLY A 390 -10.33 -5.62 -5.13
CA GLY A 390 -10.94 -5.71 -3.80
C GLY A 390 -9.92 -5.45 -2.68
N THR A 391 -10.31 -5.62 -1.43
CA THR A 391 -9.40 -5.39 -0.29
C THR A 391 -8.22 -6.39 -0.32
N GLU A 392 -7.00 -5.88 -0.18
CA GLU A 392 -5.76 -6.66 -0.07
C GLU A 392 -5.14 -6.37 1.30
N ILE A 393 -5.07 -7.41 2.13
CA ILE A 393 -4.68 -7.38 3.54
C ILE A 393 -3.22 -7.81 3.73
N GLY A 394 -2.77 -8.87 3.05
CA GLY A 394 -1.40 -9.35 3.16
C GLY A 394 -0.41 -8.25 2.81
N VAL A 395 0.62 -8.03 3.64
CA VAL A 395 1.58 -6.91 3.44
C VAL A 395 2.20 -6.96 2.05
N ALA A 396 2.71 -8.12 1.63
CA ALA A 396 3.23 -8.34 0.29
C ALA A 396 2.10 -8.28 -0.74
N SER A 397 2.16 -7.31 -1.66
CA SER A 397 1.15 -7.16 -2.71
C SER A 397 1.19 -8.32 -3.70
N THR A 398 0.02 -8.80 -4.14
CA THR A 398 -0.14 -9.94 -5.05
C THR A 398 -1.15 -9.62 -6.14
N LYS A 399 -2.45 -9.74 -5.86
CA LYS A 399 -3.54 -9.45 -6.80
C LYS A 399 -3.56 -8.00 -7.25
N ALA A 400 -3.19 -7.07 -6.39
CA ALA A 400 -3.11 -5.66 -6.80
C ALA A 400 -2.01 -5.44 -7.85
N PHE A 401 -0.88 -6.13 -7.77
CA PHE A 401 0.16 -6.06 -8.81
C PHE A 401 -0.35 -6.57 -10.16
N SER A 402 -0.99 -7.74 -10.19
CA SER A 402 -1.52 -8.32 -11.42
C SER A 402 -2.66 -7.48 -12.03
N CYS A 403 -3.53 -6.89 -11.21
CA CYS A 403 -4.53 -5.94 -11.67
C CYS A 403 -3.90 -4.62 -12.15
N GLN A 404 -2.87 -4.09 -11.48
CA GLN A 404 -2.12 -2.91 -11.95
C GLN A 404 -1.52 -3.15 -13.33
N LEU A 405 -0.83 -4.28 -13.53
CA LEU A 405 -0.29 -4.68 -14.83
C LEU A 405 -1.39 -4.76 -15.90
N THR A 406 -2.56 -5.31 -15.56
CA THR A 406 -3.70 -5.42 -16.47
C THR A 406 -4.21 -4.05 -16.91
N VAL A 407 -4.43 -3.13 -15.97
CA VAL A 407 -4.89 -1.75 -16.27
C VAL A 407 -3.83 -0.97 -17.05
N LEU A 408 -2.55 -1.09 -16.68
CA LEU A 408 -1.44 -0.44 -17.38
C LEU A 408 -1.29 -0.95 -18.82
N LEU A 409 -1.48 -2.25 -19.06
CA LEU A 409 -1.47 -2.81 -20.41
C LEU A 409 -2.65 -2.29 -21.24
N LEU A 410 -3.85 -2.22 -20.67
CA LEU A 410 -5.03 -1.65 -21.34
C LEU A 410 -4.80 -0.17 -21.72
N LEU A 411 -4.19 0.62 -20.83
CA LEU A 411 -3.80 1.99 -21.15
C LEU A 411 -2.78 2.05 -22.30
N ALA A 412 -1.76 1.18 -22.29
CA ALA A 412 -0.76 1.15 -23.35
C ALA A 412 -1.35 0.74 -24.71
N LEU A 413 -2.31 -0.19 -24.72
CA LEU A 413 -3.04 -0.60 -25.93
C LEU A 413 -3.92 0.53 -26.45
N GLU A 414 -4.61 1.25 -25.56
CA GLU A 414 -5.41 2.42 -25.94
C GLU A 414 -4.53 3.56 -26.48
N ALA A 415 -3.39 3.81 -25.85
CA ALA A 415 -2.39 4.76 -26.36
C ALA A 415 -1.90 4.37 -27.76
N ALA A 416 -1.57 3.09 -27.97
CA ALA A 416 -1.14 2.57 -29.26
C ALA A 416 -2.22 2.72 -30.34
N ARG A 417 -3.49 2.48 -29.98
CA ARG A 417 -4.65 2.66 -30.86
C ARG A 417 -4.82 4.13 -31.26
N GLN A 418 -4.82 5.04 -30.29
CA GLN A 418 -4.99 6.48 -30.53
C GLN A 418 -3.82 7.09 -31.33
N LYS A 419 -2.59 6.58 -31.14
CA LYS A 419 -1.40 6.97 -31.91
C LYS A 419 -1.28 6.26 -33.27
N GLY A 420 -2.21 5.36 -33.61
CA GLY A 420 -2.18 4.60 -34.87
C GLY A 420 -0.99 3.64 -35.00
N GLN A 421 -0.40 3.19 -33.88
CA GLN A 421 0.77 2.31 -33.85
C GLN A 421 0.42 0.81 -33.82
N ILE A 422 -0.85 0.48 -33.60
CA ILE A 422 -1.36 -0.89 -33.59
C ILE A 422 -2.55 -1.02 -34.54
N GLY A 423 -2.54 -2.09 -35.36
CA GLY A 423 -3.66 -2.42 -36.24
C GLY A 423 -4.86 -2.98 -35.46
N ALA A 424 -6.07 -2.80 -36.00
CA ALA A 424 -7.30 -3.23 -35.36
C ALA A 424 -7.35 -4.75 -35.09
N GLU A 425 -6.83 -5.57 -36.00
CA GLU A 425 -6.76 -7.03 -35.85
C GLU A 425 -5.87 -7.43 -34.66
N ARG A 426 -4.64 -6.90 -34.61
CA ARG A 426 -3.70 -7.19 -33.50
C ARG A 426 -4.23 -6.70 -32.15
N LEU A 427 -4.91 -5.55 -32.12
CA LEU A 427 -5.56 -5.05 -30.92
C LEU A 427 -6.71 -5.97 -30.46
N ALA A 428 -7.52 -6.46 -31.40
CA ALA A 428 -8.59 -7.43 -31.11
C ALA A 428 -8.03 -8.77 -30.59
N ASP A 429 -6.93 -9.25 -31.17
CA ASP A 429 -6.26 -10.47 -30.71
C ASP A 429 -5.76 -10.32 -29.27
N LEU A 430 -5.08 -9.21 -28.95
CA LEU A 430 -4.54 -8.96 -27.61
C LEU A 430 -5.65 -8.80 -26.57
N THR A 431 -6.71 -8.06 -26.88
CA THR A 431 -7.86 -7.88 -25.97
C THR A 431 -8.64 -9.19 -25.79
N SER A 432 -8.76 -10.01 -26.83
CA SER A 432 -9.33 -11.37 -26.75
C SER A 432 -8.48 -12.29 -25.87
N ALA A 433 -7.17 -12.31 -26.08
CA ALA A 433 -6.24 -13.09 -25.25
C ALA A 433 -6.28 -12.64 -23.78
N LEU A 434 -6.39 -11.33 -23.54
CA LEU A 434 -6.48 -10.76 -22.20
C LEU A 434 -7.77 -11.18 -21.48
N ARG A 435 -8.91 -11.22 -22.18
CA ARG A 435 -10.17 -11.79 -21.66
C ARG A 435 -10.06 -13.27 -21.29
N GLY A 436 -9.23 -14.03 -22.01
CA GLY A 436 -8.96 -15.44 -21.70
C GLY A 436 -7.95 -15.66 -20.57
N LEU A 437 -7.15 -14.64 -20.23
CA LEU A 437 -6.04 -14.74 -19.28
C LEU A 437 -6.46 -15.22 -17.88
N PRO A 438 -7.60 -14.80 -17.29
CA PRO A 438 -8.06 -15.36 -16.01
C PRO A 438 -8.12 -16.88 -15.97
N ALA A 439 -8.63 -17.52 -17.04
CA ALA A 439 -8.71 -18.97 -17.12
C ALA A 439 -7.33 -19.62 -17.24
N VAL A 440 -6.36 -18.92 -17.87
CA VAL A 440 -4.97 -19.37 -17.97
C VAL A 440 -4.26 -19.29 -16.62
N ILE A 441 -4.47 -18.20 -15.87
CA ILE A 441 -3.94 -18.02 -14.52
C ILE A 441 -4.50 -19.09 -13.58
N SER A 442 -5.79 -19.40 -13.68
CA SER A 442 -6.40 -20.50 -12.90
C SER A 442 -5.65 -21.81 -13.10
N ARG A 443 -5.28 -22.16 -14.35
CA ARG A 443 -4.50 -23.38 -14.63
C ARG A 443 -3.08 -23.31 -14.08
N ALA A 444 -2.45 -22.14 -14.10
CA ALA A 444 -1.12 -21.98 -13.52
C ALA A 444 -1.12 -22.11 -11.99
N LEU A 445 -2.21 -21.72 -11.33
CA LEU A 445 -2.40 -21.90 -9.89
C LEU A 445 -2.61 -23.37 -9.50
N ASP A 446 -3.18 -24.20 -10.39
CA ASP A 446 -3.39 -25.63 -10.14
C ASP A 446 -2.07 -26.42 -9.94
N ASP A 447 -0.93 -25.90 -10.42
CA ASP A 447 0.40 -26.50 -10.24
C ASP A 447 1.10 -26.09 -8.92
N GLY A 448 0.34 -25.56 -7.95
CA GLY A 448 0.89 -25.07 -6.68
C GLY A 448 1.65 -26.13 -5.87
N ALA A 449 1.32 -27.42 -6.00
CA ALA A 449 2.00 -28.50 -5.28
C ALA A 449 3.47 -28.67 -5.72
N HIS A 450 3.77 -28.47 -7.01
CA HIS A 450 5.14 -28.53 -7.50
C HIS A 450 5.94 -27.32 -7.02
N ALA A 451 5.35 -26.12 -7.07
CA ALA A 451 5.95 -24.92 -6.49
C ALA A 451 6.23 -25.08 -4.98
N GLU A 452 5.33 -25.71 -4.23
CA GLU A 452 5.52 -26.01 -2.80
C GLU A 452 6.73 -26.91 -2.56
N ALA A 453 6.86 -28.02 -3.30
CA ALA A 453 7.98 -28.95 -3.16
C ALA A 453 9.34 -28.30 -3.46
N LEU A 454 9.41 -27.49 -4.53
CA LEU A 454 10.60 -26.71 -4.90
C LEU A 454 10.98 -25.70 -3.81
N SER A 455 9.97 -25.06 -3.21
CA SER A 455 10.16 -24.00 -2.24
C SER A 455 10.74 -24.49 -0.92
N MET A 456 10.57 -25.77 -0.57
CA MET A 456 11.24 -26.39 0.58
C MET A 456 12.76 -26.42 0.40
N GLN A 457 13.25 -26.65 -0.83
CA GLN A 457 14.68 -26.63 -1.13
C GLN A 457 15.22 -25.20 -1.15
N LEU A 458 14.46 -24.26 -1.70
CA LEU A 458 14.81 -22.83 -1.67
C LEU A 458 14.88 -22.27 -0.23
N ALA A 459 14.10 -22.81 0.70
CA ALA A 459 14.12 -22.39 2.10
C ALA A 459 15.44 -22.69 2.82
N GLU A 460 16.28 -23.59 2.29
CA GLU A 460 17.61 -23.86 2.83
C GLU A 460 18.64 -22.80 2.41
N ALA A 461 18.32 -21.98 1.40
CA ALA A 461 19.23 -20.97 0.88
C ALA A 461 19.30 -19.72 1.79
N THR A 462 20.47 -19.10 1.78
CA THR A 462 20.72 -17.77 2.37
C THR A 462 20.49 -16.67 1.34
N ASP A 463 20.97 -16.91 0.12
CA ASP A 463 20.93 -15.98 -1.01
C ASP A 463 20.25 -16.64 -2.20
N VAL A 464 19.40 -15.89 -2.92
CA VAL A 464 18.74 -16.35 -4.15
C VAL A 464 18.80 -15.25 -5.19
N LEU A 465 19.21 -15.58 -6.41
CA LEU A 465 19.23 -14.61 -7.51
C LEU A 465 18.03 -14.82 -8.44
N PHE A 466 17.46 -13.73 -8.92
CA PHE A 466 16.39 -13.73 -9.92
C PHE A 466 16.89 -13.09 -11.22
N LEU A 467 16.69 -13.76 -12.35
CA LEU A 467 17.11 -13.28 -13.66
C LEU A 467 15.92 -13.17 -14.61
N GLY A 468 15.87 -12.05 -15.33
CA GLY A 468 14.89 -11.81 -16.38
C GLY A 468 15.43 -10.87 -17.45
N ARG A 469 14.79 -10.83 -18.61
CA ARG A 469 15.16 -9.94 -19.71
C ARG A 469 13.94 -9.29 -20.33
N GLY A 470 14.08 -8.03 -20.76
CA GLY A 470 12.97 -7.26 -21.33
C GLY A 470 11.81 -7.20 -20.33
N LEU A 471 10.62 -7.61 -20.77
CA LEU A 471 9.43 -7.66 -19.93
C LEU A 471 9.58 -8.55 -18.68
N MET A 472 10.49 -9.54 -18.67
CA MET A 472 10.73 -10.37 -17.49
C MET A 472 11.70 -9.77 -16.48
N TYR A 473 12.46 -8.72 -16.81
CA TYR A 473 13.37 -8.11 -15.84
C TYR A 473 12.61 -7.46 -14.65
N PRO A 474 11.57 -6.65 -14.87
CA PRO A 474 10.72 -6.18 -13.77
C PRO A 474 10.06 -7.31 -12.97
N LEU A 475 9.77 -8.46 -13.59
CA LEU A 475 9.19 -9.61 -12.91
C LEU A 475 10.23 -10.35 -12.05
N ALA A 476 11.48 -10.40 -12.49
CA ALA A 476 12.58 -10.88 -11.66
C ALA A 476 12.75 -10.00 -10.41
N LEU A 477 12.68 -8.66 -10.58
CA LEU A 477 12.70 -7.70 -9.48
C LEU A 477 11.54 -7.91 -8.49
N GLU A 478 10.32 -8.13 -9.00
CA GLU A 478 9.16 -8.43 -8.17
C GLU A 478 9.32 -9.76 -7.42
N GLY A 479 9.77 -10.83 -8.10
CA GLY A 479 10.02 -12.12 -7.47
C GLY A 479 11.06 -12.07 -6.35
N ALA A 480 12.17 -11.35 -6.58
CA ALA A 480 13.17 -11.12 -5.55
C ALA A 480 12.62 -10.29 -4.38
N LEU A 481 11.80 -9.27 -4.65
CA LEU A 481 11.17 -8.48 -3.60
C LEU A 481 10.22 -9.34 -2.76
N LYS A 482 9.33 -10.13 -3.37
CA LYS A 482 8.45 -11.04 -2.62
C LYS A 482 9.25 -12.00 -1.76
N MET A 483 10.26 -12.65 -2.34
CA MET A 483 11.12 -13.57 -1.60
C MET A 483 11.75 -12.89 -0.37
N LYS A 484 12.29 -11.68 -0.55
CA LYS A 484 12.92 -10.91 0.52
C LYS A 484 11.94 -10.49 1.61
N GLU A 485 10.76 -9.99 1.23
CA GLU A 485 9.75 -9.46 2.14
C GLU A 485 9.24 -10.50 3.12
N ILE A 486 8.89 -11.69 2.63
CA ILE A 486 8.16 -12.68 3.44
C ILE A 486 9.01 -13.86 3.91
N SER A 487 10.12 -14.20 3.25
CA SER A 487 11.00 -15.29 3.70
C SER A 487 12.27 -14.82 4.40
N TYR A 488 12.62 -13.54 4.24
CA TYR A 488 13.89 -12.94 4.71
C TYR A 488 15.16 -13.53 4.09
N ILE A 489 15.04 -14.34 3.04
CA ILE A 489 16.16 -14.71 2.18
C ILE A 489 16.69 -13.47 1.50
N HIS A 490 18.01 -13.34 1.40
CA HIS A 490 18.61 -12.27 0.66
C HIS A 490 18.43 -12.53 -0.85
N ALA A 491 17.30 -12.06 -1.36
CA ALA A 491 16.97 -12.20 -2.77
C ALA A 491 17.29 -10.91 -3.55
N GLU A 492 17.98 -11.08 -4.67
CA GLU A 492 18.37 -9.98 -5.56
C GLU A 492 18.04 -10.31 -7.01
N ALA A 493 17.69 -9.31 -7.80
CA ALA A 493 17.34 -9.50 -9.20
C ALA A 493 18.24 -8.71 -10.13
N TYR A 494 18.55 -9.32 -11.27
CA TYR A 494 19.38 -8.72 -12.30
C TYR A 494 18.74 -8.89 -13.68
N ALA A 495 18.94 -7.88 -14.53
CA ALA A 495 18.75 -8.08 -15.96
C ALA A 495 19.76 -9.15 -16.41
N SER A 496 19.31 -10.20 -17.08
CA SER A 496 20.14 -11.39 -17.32
C SER A 496 21.46 -11.09 -18.05
N GLY A 497 21.47 -10.07 -18.91
CA GLY A 497 22.68 -9.62 -19.62
C GLY A 497 23.74 -8.94 -18.75
N GLU A 498 23.36 -8.42 -17.58
CA GLU A 498 24.25 -7.71 -16.66
C GLU A 498 25.03 -8.64 -15.74
N LEU A 499 24.66 -9.93 -15.67
CA LEU A 499 25.26 -10.89 -14.76
C LEU A 499 26.80 -10.89 -14.87
N LYS A 500 27.33 -10.92 -16.10
CA LYS A 500 28.77 -10.93 -16.38
C LYS A 500 29.53 -9.65 -15.99
N HIS A 501 28.83 -8.57 -15.66
CA HIS A 501 29.42 -7.28 -15.34
C HIS A 501 29.72 -7.11 -13.84
N GLY A 502 29.78 -8.22 -13.10
CA GLY A 502 30.14 -8.24 -11.67
C GLY A 502 29.36 -9.31 -10.89
N PRO A 503 28.02 -9.30 -10.92
CA PRO A 503 27.18 -10.18 -10.10
C PRO A 503 27.43 -11.68 -10.28
N ILE A 504 27.96 -12.10 -11.43
CA ILE A 504 28.32 -13.51 -11.69
C ILE A 504 29.33 -14.08 -10.70
N ALA A 505 30.10 -13.23 -10.01
CA ALA A 505 31.04 -13.63 -8.98
C ALA A 505 30.37 -14.24 -7.74
N LEU A 506 29.07 -14.01 -7.55
CA LEU A 506 28.27 -14.60 -6.47
C LEU A 506 27.82 -16.03 -6.78
N ILE A 507 27.94 -16.49 -8.03
CA ILE A 507 27.43 -17.82 -8.43
C ILE A 507 28.34 -18.92 -7.90
N ASP A 508 27.75 -19.81 -7.11
CA ASP A 508 28.31 -21.10 -6.74
C ASP A 508 27.22 -22.18 -6.61
N LYS A 509 27.61 -23.38 -6.17
CA LYS A 509 26.72 -24.55 -6.01
C LYS A 509 25.64 -24.42 -4.93
N HIS A 510 25.71 -23.39 -4.09
CA HIS A 510 24.80 -23.12 -2.98
C HIS A 510 23.84 -21.96 -3.27
N VAL A 511 24.02 -21.22 -4.37
CA VAL A 511 23.17 -20.09 -4.75
C VAL A 511 22.15 -20.54 -5.81
N PRO A 512 20.86 -20.66 -5.45
CA PRO A 512 19.80 -20.88 -6.42
C PRO A 512 19.60 -19.64 -7.28
N VAL A 513 19.38 -19.87 -8.58
CA VAL A 513 19.12 -18.82 -9.55
C VAL A 513 17.78 -19.10 -10.24
N VAL A 514 16.79 -18.29 -9.93
CA VAL A 514 15.46 -18.34 -10.55
C VAL A 514 15.50 -17.56 -11.86
N VAL A 515 15.25 -18.22 -12.99
CA VAL A 515 15.30 -17.62 -14.32
C VAL A 515 13.91 -17.57 -14.92
N MET A 516 13.40 -16.37 -15.21
CA MET A 516 12.12 -16.15 -15.87
C MET A 516 12.32 -15.97 -17.37
N ALA A 517 11.96 -16.98 -18.15
CA ALA A 517 12.25 -17.02 -19.58
C ALA A 517 11.10 -17.67 -20.39
N PRO A 518 9.99 -16.97 -20.65
CA PRO A 518 9.00 -17.42 -21.63
C PRO A 518 9.64 -17.58 -23.02
N ARG A 519 9.07 -18.43 -23.87
CA ARG A 519 9.49 -18.61 -25.27
C ARG A 519 9.09 -17.40 -26.11
N ASP A 520 9.85 -16.32 -25.97
CA ASP A 520 9.68 -15.06 -26.69
C ASP A 520 10.90 -14.73 -27.58
N GLY A 521 10.93 -13.52 -28.16
CA GLY A 521 12.04 -13.07 -29.01
C GLY A 521 13.38 -12.86 -28.28
N LEU A 522 13.41 -12.91 -26.95
CA LEU A 522 14.60 -12.78 -26.11
C LEU A 522 15.03 -14.10 -25.46
N PHE A 523 14.23 -15.17 -25.61
CA PHE A 523 14.47 -16.48 -25.00
C PHE A 523 15.91 -16.98 -25.19
N ASP A 524 16.40 -17.05 -26.44
CA ASP A 524 17.75 -17.58 -26.73
C ASP A 524 18.85 -16.78 -26.03
N LYS A 525 18.65 -15.46 -25.87
CA LYS A 525 19.60 -14.60 -25.15
C LYS A 525 19.56 -14.86 -23.65
N THR A 526 18.36 -15.07 -23.08
CA THR A 526 18.20 -15.41 -21.66
C THR A 526 18.77 -16.79 -21.35
N VAL A 527 18.53 -17.79 -22.21
CA VAL A 527 19.11 -19.14 -22.07
C VAL A 527 20.64 -19.11 -22.17
N SER A 528 21.20 -18.28 -23.05
CA SER A 528 22.66 -18.09 -23.10
C SER A 528 23.22 -17.57 -21.76
N ASN A 529 22.54 -16.63 -21.09
CA ASN A 529 22.97 -16.15 -19.76
C ASN A 529 22.74 -17.20 -18.66
N MET A 530 21.67 -18.00 -18.77
CA MET A 530 21.42 -19.15 -17.88
C MET A 530 22.54 -20.20 -17.96
N GLN A 531 23.05 -20.50 -19.17
CA GLN A 531 24.19 -21.41 -19.34
C GLN A 531 25.45 -20.90 -18.65
N GLU A 532 25.68 -19.58 -18.63
CA GLU A 532 26.82 -18.98 -17.93
C GLU A 532 26.74 -19.18 -16.41
N VAL A 533 25.52 -19.18 -15.84
CA VAL A 533 25.27 -19.53 -14.43
C VAL A 533 25.59 -21.00 -14.19
N MET A 534 25.04 -21.89 -15.01
CA MET A 534 25.25 -23.34 -14.87
C MET A 534 26.73 -23.73 -15.01
N ALA A 535 27.46 -23.08 -15.92
CA ALA A 535 28.90 -23.30 -16.11
C ALA A 535 29.74 -22.97 -14.85
N ARG A 536 29.18 -22.21 -13.90
CA ARG A 536 29.80 -21.86 -12.61
C ARG A 536 29.21 -22.62 -11.42
N GLY A 537 28.38 -23.63 -11.70
CA GLY A 537 27.78 -24.49 -10.70
C GLY A 537 26.48 -23.96 -10.08
N GLY A 538 25.95 -22.83 -10.54
CA GLY A 538 24.69 -22.28 -10.03
C GLY A 538 23.50 -23.22 -10.26
N GLN A 539 22.62 -23.31 -9.28
CA GLN A 539 21.42 -24.15 -9.34
C GLN A 539 20.28 -23.39 -10.02
N VAL A 540 20.04 -23.67 -11.30
CA VAL A 540 19.03 -22.96 -12.09
C VAL A 540 17.64 -23.55 -11.88
N LEU A 541 16.72 -22.74 -11.35
CA LEU A 541 15.28 -22.96 -11.41
C LEU A 541 14.69 -22.19 -12.60
N LEU A 542 14.30 -22.89 -13.66
CA LEU A 542 13.75 -22.28 -14.87
C LEU A 542 12.23 -22.14 -14.80
N ILE A 543 11.71 -20.92 -14.91
CA ILE A 543 10.27 -20.66 -15.09
C ILE A 543 10.04 -20.34 -16.57
N SER A 544 9.37 -21.24 -17.28
CA SER A 544 9.19 -21.13 -18.74
C SER A 544 7.95 -21.89 -19.21
N ASP A 545 7.49 -21.64 -20.42
CA ASP A 545 6.46 -22.48 -21.03
C ASP A 545 7.05 -23.81 -21.50
N ARG A 546 6.18 -24.77 -21.84
CA ARG A 546 6.59 -26.11 -22.27
C ARG A 546 7.62 -26.11 -23.41
N ALA A 547 7.48 -25.22 -24.40
CA ALA A 547 8.41 -25.13 -25.51
C ALA A 547 9.74 -24.53 -25.08
N GLY A 548 9.72 -23.57 -24.16
CA GLY A 548 10.93 -23.03 -23.54
C GLY A 548 11.67 -24.04 -22.66
N ILE A 549 10.97 -24.81 -21.82
CA ILE A 549 11.59 -25.90 -21.01
C ILE A 549 12.23 -26.94 -21.92
N ALA A 550 11.53 -27.39 -22.96
CA ALA A 550 12.07 -28.38 -23.90
C ALA A 550 13.30 -27.87 -24.68
N ALA A 551 13.42 -26.56 -24.87
CA ALA A 551 14.55 -25.94 -25.56
C ALA A 551 15.70 -25.53 -24.64
N ALA A 552 15.45 -25.43 -23.33
CA ALA A 552 16.50 -25.27 -22.34
C ALA A 552 17.32 -26.57 -22.31
N GLN A 553 18.63 -26.45 -22.50
CA GLN A 553 19.54 -27.60 -22.55
C GLN A 553 19.57 -28.40 -21.23
N ASP A 554 20.14 -29.61 -21.29
CA ASP A 554 20.36 -30.46 -20.11
C ASP A 554 21.14 -29.75 -19.00
N GLY A 555 20.77 -30.00 -17.74
CA GLY A 555 21.49 -29.54 -16.55
C GLY A 555 20.80 -28.44 -15.74
N ILE A 556 19.58 -28.02 -16.11
CA ILE A 556 18.74 -27.22 -15.20
C ILE A 556 18.45 -28.02 -13.93
N TRP A 557 18.47 -27.36 -12.78
CA TRP A 557 18.23 -28.02 -11.50
C TRP A 557 16.76 -28.41 -11.36
N GLN A 558 15.86 -27.47 -11.66
CA GLN A 558 14.42 -27.64 -11.58
C GLN A 558 13.72 -26.71 -12.60
N SER A 559 12.44 -26.96 -12.86
CA SER A 559 11.63 -26.05 -13.69
C SER A 559 10.18 -25.94 -13.22
N ILE A 560 9.53 -24.82 -13.53
CA ILE A 560 8.09 -24.62 -13.40
C ILE A 560 7.52 -24.35 -14.79
N GLU A 561 6.61 -25.21 -15.23
CA GLU A 561 5.96 -25.08 -16.53
C GLU A 561 4.80 -24.08 -16.45
N MET A 562 4.86 -23.05 -17.27
CA MET A 562 3.79 -22.06 -17.41
C MET A 562 2.98 -22.30 -18.70
N PRO A 563 1.68 -22.00 -18.71
CA PRO A 563 0.92 -21.98 -19.94
C PRO A 563 1.49 -20.99 -20.97
N GLN A 564 1.43 -21.35 -22.25
CA GLN A 564 1.84 -20.44 -23.32
C GLN A 564 0.79 -19.32 -23.48
N VAL A 565 1.27 -18.08 -23.53
CA VAL A 565 0.49 -16.87 -23.81
C VAL A 565 1.24 -15.98 -24.78
N ASP A 566 0.57 -14.97 -25.31
CA ASP A 566 1.24 -13.91 -26.07
C ASP A 566 2.33 -13.24 -25.21
N PRO A 567 3.54 -12.99 -25.74
CA PRO A 567 4.62 -12.38 -24.98
C PRO A 567 4.26 -11.05 -24.30
N VAL A 568 3.33 -10.28 -24.87
CA VAL A 568 2.85 -9.02 -24.26
C VAL A 568 2.14 -9.27 -22.93
N LEU A 569 1.45 -10.41 -22.79
CA LEU A 569 0.66 -10.80 -21.62
C LEU A 569 1.47 -11.61 -20.59
N ALA A 570 2.62 -12.16 -20.99
CA ALA A 570 3.47 -13.00 -20.14
C ALA A 570 3.78 -12.40 -18.75
N PRO A 571 4.08 -11.08 -18.60
CA PRO A 571 4.29 -10.45 -17.29
C PRO A 571 3.19 -10.72 -16.26
N ILE A 572 1.93 -10.66 -16.68
CA ILE A 572 0.79 -10.83 -15.77
C ILE A 572 0.71 -12.30 -15.32
N LEU A 573 0.93 -13.24 -16.23
CA LEU A 573 0.93 -14.67 -15.90
C LEU A 573 2.14 -15.07 -15.03
N TYR A 574 3.33 -14.54 -15.33
CA TYR A 574 4.58 -14.92 -14.67
C TYR A 574 4.74 -14.28 -13.27
N ALA A 575 3.88 -13.34 -12.89
CA ALA A 575 3.75 -12.90 -11.51
C ALA A 575 3.31 -14.05 -10.57
N VAL A 576 2.50 -14.99 -11.06
CA VAL A 576 1.96 -16.12 -10.27
C VAL A 576 3.06 -17.03 -9.71
N PRO A 577 3.97 -17.62 -10.51
CA PRO A 577 5.02 -18.48 -9.97
C PRO A 577 5.98 -17.70 -9.06
N ALA A 578 6.24 -16.42 -9.34
CA ALA A 578 7.05 -15.57 -8.47
C ALA A 578 6.45 -15.45 -7.06
N GLN A 579 5.13 -15.24 -6.99
CA GLN A 579 4.39 -15.16 -5.73
C GLN A 579 4.29 -16.51 -5.01
N LEU A 580 4.00 -17.59 -5.76
CA LEU A 580 3.88 -18.94 -5.19
C LEU A 580 5.20 -19.41 -4.57
N ILE A 581 6.32 -19.25 -5.29
CA ILE A 581 7.64 -19.62 -4.78
C ILE A 581 7.95 -18.84 -3.49
N ALA A 582 7.78 -17.52 -3.49
CA ALA A 582 8.03 -16.72 -2.29
C ALA A 582 7.13 -17.14 -1.11
N TYR A 583 5.83 -17.35 -1.37
CA TYR A 583 4.84 -17.76 -0.37
C TYR A 583 5.23 -19.10 0.27
N HIS A 584 5.46 -20.14 -0.55
CA HIS A 584 5.77 -21.46 -0.03
C HIS A 584 7.15 -21.50 0.65
N THR A 585 8.13 -20.72 0.18
CA THR A 585 9.44 -20.61 0.85
C THR A 585 9.32 -19.94 2.22
N ALA A 586 8.50 -18.90 2.36
CA ALA A 586 8.22 -18.27 3.65
C ALA A 586 7.50 -19.23 4.62
N VAL A 587 6.50 -19.97 4.13
CA VAL A 587 5.82 -21.01 4.92
C VAL A 587 6.81 -22.07 5.40
N ALA A 588 7.71 -22.54 4.53
CA ALA A 588 8.74 -23.51 4.89
C ALA A 588 9.76 -22.95 5.92
N LYS A 589 10.07 -21.65 5.87
CA LYS A 589 10.89 -20.97 6.90
C LYS A 589 10.17 -20.68 8.21
N GLY A 590 8.84 -20.81 8.24
CA GLY A 590 8.03 -20.51 9.43
C GLY A 590 7.94 -19.02 9.77
N THR A 591 8.10 -18.14 8.77
CA THR A 591 7.97 -16.69 8.92
C THR A 591 6.49 -16.27 8.88
N ASP A 592 6.15 -15.11 9.47
CA ASP A 592 4.81 -14.53 9.35
C ASP A 592 4.61 -13.96 7.94
N VAL A 593 3.83 -14.68 7.13
CA VAL A 593 3.57 -14.34 5.72
C VAL A 593 2.65 -13.12 5.56
N ASP A 594 1.66 -12.98 6.45
CA ASP A 594 0.66 -11.91 6.36
C ASP A 594 1.22 -10.59 6.93
N GLN A 595 2.04 -10.68 7.98
CA GLN A 595 2.61 -9.56 8.74
C GLN A 595 4.14 -9.72 8.95
N PRO A 596 4.96 -9.64 7.88
CA PRO A 596 6.41 -9.75 7.96
C PRO A 596 7.03 -8.67 8.85
N ARG A 597 8.11 -9.01 9.57
CA ARG A 597 8.75 -8.09 10.52
C ARG A 597 9.20 -6.79 9.84
N ASN A 598 9.15 -5.68 10.59
CA ASN A 598 9.59 -4.35 10.17
C ASN A 598 8.81 -3.69 9.01
N LEU A 599 7.83 -4.38 8.43
CA LEU A 599 7.05 -3.88 7.30
C LEU A 599 5.65 -3.46 7.73
N ALA A 600 4.96 -2.76 6.82
CA ALA A 600 3.57 -2.39 6.94
C ALA A 600 2.93 -2.39 5.55
N LYS A 601 1.62 -2.65 5.45
CA LYS A 601 0.94 -2.74 4.15
C LYS A 601 1.04 -1.46 3.30
N SER A 602 1.00 -0.31 3.96
CA SER A 602 1.11 1.01 3.32
C SER A 602 2.04 1.90 4.13
N VAL A 603 3.01 2.51 3.44
CA VAL A 603 3.93 3.51 3.96
C VAL A 603 3.35 4.89 3.65
N THR A 604 2.83 5.56 4.68
CA THR A 604 2.10 6.85 4.54
C THR A 604 2.73 7.96 5.38
N VAL A 605 3.95 7.71 5.83
CA VAL A 605 4.84 8.62 6.53
C VAL A 605 6.21 8.42 5.90
N GLU A 606 7.03 9.46 5.92
CA GLU A 606 8.40 9.41 5.39
C GLU A 606 9.36 8.68 6.32
#